data_AF-A0A970G7S0-F1
#
_entry.id   AF-A0A970G7S0-F1
#
_cell.length_a   1.000
_cell.length_b   1.000
_cell.length_c   1.000
_cell.angle_alpha   90.00
_cell.angle_beta   90.00
_cell.angle_gamma   90.00
#
_symmetry.space_group_name_H-M   'P 1'
#
loop_
_entity.id
_entity.type
_entity.pdbx_description
1 polymer ?
#
loop_
_entity_poly.entity_id
_entity_poly.type
_entity_poly.pdbx_seq_one_letter_code
_entity_poly.pdbx_strand_id
1 'polypeptide(L)'
;TLCLIEYENGTRDKHGTDCSDDHTEFQAYNEELITDKISQAVDATRGQVLTADGKFVYAMFHSVSNGKTAAMEEAFPKLADKAPYIVPVDTEGIKLAPKKYKNWTVKVPVSEVKAILGDGAGDLSNIRISKRGPSGRAATITAGKASIPAVDLRQEIGFDRLYSTAISSIEVSGNQVIFKGSGWGHGVGMEQWGAMFMANKGKKAREIVEHYFPKAQLTQLYE
;
A
#
# COMPACT_ATOMS: atom_id res chain seq x y z
N THR A 1 -1.95 4.66 -0.22
CA THR A 1 -2.86 5.59 0.43
C THR A 1 -2.51 5.53 1.89
N LEU A 2 -1.82 6.58 2.31
CA LEU A 2 -1.12 6.88 3.57
C LEU A 2 -0.07 7.92 3.14
N CYS A 3 -0.53 9.13 2.79
CA CYS A 3 0.37 10.15 2.30
C CYS A 3 1.32 10.55 3.43
N LEU A 4 2.58 10.17 3.23
CA LEU A 4 3.82 10.43 3.95
C LEU A 4 3.95 11.80 4.65
N ILE A 5 3.17 12.81 4.27
CA ILE A 5 3.24 14.18 4.80
C ILE A 5 2.47 14.30 6.14
N GLU A 6 1.42 13.52 6.36
CA GLU A 6 0.54 13.69 7.53
C GLU A 6 0.79 12.66 8.65
N TYR A 7 1.68 11.68 8.46
CA TYR A 7 1.86 10.66 9.51
C TYR A 7 2.76 11.13 10.65
N GLU A 8 3.79 11.94 10.38
CA GLU A 8 4.68 12.45 11.44
C GLU A 8 4.13 13.69 12.13
N ASN A 9 3.42 14.54 11.40
CA ASN A 9 2.85 15.79 11.93
C ASN A 9 1.34 15.68 12.20
N GLY A 10 0.74 14.50 11.99
CA GLY A 10 -0.71 14.36 11.92
C GLY A 10 -1.27 15.16 10.75
N THR A 11 -2.58 15.37 10.78
CA THR A 11 -3.26 16.32 9.89
C THR A 11 -3.42 17.71 10.49
N ARG A 12 -2.58 18.08 11.46
CA ARG A 12 -2.77 19.30 12.26
C ARG A 12 -2.65 20.56 11.41
N ASP A 13 -1.66 20.61 10.52
CA ASP A 13 -1.41 21.79 9.69
C ASP A 13 -2.53 22.02 8.66
N LYS A 14 -3.21 20.95 8.24
CA LYS A 14 -4.31 21.02 7.26
C LYS A 14 -5.67 21.21 7.91
N HIS A 15 -5.96 20.41 8.93
CA HIS A 15 -7.30 20.22 9.48
C HIS A 15 -7.40 20.59 10.97
N GLY A 16 -6.29 20.90 11.63
CA GLY A 16 -6.26 21.16 13.08
C GLY A 16 -6.47 19.90 13.93
N THR A 17 -6.34 18.71 13.35
CA THR A 17 -6.58 17.41 14.02
C THR A 17 -5.37 16.49 13.94
N ASP A 18 -5.25 15.54 14.86
CA ASP A 18 -4.21 14.51 14.81
C ASP A 18 -4.43 13.50 13.67
N CYS A 19 -5.70 13.21 13.35
CA CYS A 19 -6.09 12.22 12.35
C CYS A 19 -7.17 12.80 11.41
N SER A 20 -7.14 12.34 10.16
CA SER A 20 -8.18 12.55 9.15
C SER A 20 -8.96 11.25 8.91
N ASP A 21 -10.21 11.37 8.46
CA ASP A 21 -11.07 10.27 8.03
C ASP A 21 -10.89 9.92 6.54
N ASP A 22 -10.09 10.69 5.81
CA ASP A 22 -9.71 10.42 4.43
C ASP A 22 -8.63 9.33 4.37
N HIS A 23 -8.95 8.22 3.71
CA HIS A 23 -8.02 7.10 3.51
C HIS A 23 -6.79 7.44 2.66
N THR A 24 -6.78 8.59 1.98
CA THR A 24 -5.64 9.12 1.24
C THR A 24 -4.67 9.88 2.14
N GLU A 25 -5.15 10.43 3.24
CA GLU A 25 -4.37 11.19 4.22
C GLU A 25 -3.95 10.32 5.41
N PHE A 26 -4.87 9.53 5.97
CA PHE A 26 -4.64 8.74 7.18
C PHE A 26 -5.26 7.34 7.08
N GLN A 27 -6.47 7.14 7.60
CA GLN A 27 -7.20 5.86 7.52
C GLN A 27 -8.69 6.11 7.29
N ALA A 28 -9.37 5.17 6.66
CA ALA A 28 -10.80 5.27 6.45
C ALA A 28 -11.56 5.26 7.79
N TYR A 29 -12.50 6.17 7.95
CA TYR A 29 -13.52 6.11 9.00
C TYR A 29 -14.92 6.18 8.38
N ASN A 30 -15.81 5.31 8.85
CA ASN A 30 -17.22 5.34 8.50
C ASN A 30 -18.02 4.74 9.64
N GLU A 31 -18.73 5.60 10.38
CA GLU A 31 -19.54 5.23 11.54
C GLU A 31 -20.66 4.23 11.18
N GLU A 32 -21.25 4.36 9.99
CA GLU A 32 -22.37 3.52 9.53
C GLU A 32 -21.96 2.04 9.33
N LEU A 33 -20.66 1.76 9.22
CA LEU A 33 -20.12 0.41 9.06
C LEU A 33 -19.71 -0.26 10.37
N ILE A 34 -19.85 0.43 11.51
CA ILE A 34 -19.54 -0.13 12.82
C ILE A 34 -20.61 -1.18 13.18
N THR A 35 -20.16 -2.38 13.53
CA THR A 35 -21.03 -3.49 13.96
C THR A 35 -20.62 -3.96 15.35
N ASP A 36 -21.50 -4.67 16.05
CA ASP A 36 -21.18 -5.25 17.37
C ASP A 36 -19.91 -6.10 17.36
N LYS A 37 -19.65 -6.83 16.26
CA LYS A 37 -18.42 -7.63 16.10
C LYS A 37 -17.17 -6.78 15.99
N ILE A 38 -17.27 -5.61 15.33
CA ILE A 38 -16.16 -4.66 15.25
C ILE A 38 -15.92 -4.05 16.63
N SER A 39 -16.97 -3.61 17.32
CA SER A 39 -16.87 -3.05 18.67
C SER A 39 -16.24 -4.05 19.64
N GLN A 40 -16.70 -5.31 19.63
CA GLN A 40 -16.09 -6.37 20.44
C GLN A 40 -14.62 -6.63 20.11
N ALA A 41 -14.22 -6.54 18.84
CA ALA A 41 -12.82 -6.71 18.45
C ALA A 41 -11.94 -5.55 18.95
N VAL A 42 -12.47 -4.32 18.92
CA VAL A 42 -11.81 -3.13 19.49
C VAL A 42 -11.69 -3.27 21.01
N ASP A 43 -12.78 -3.63 21.71
CA ASP A 43 -12.78 -3.81 23.16
C ASP A 43 -11.83 -4.94 23.60
N ALA A 44 -11.80 -6.06 22.87
CA ALA A 44 -10.91 -7.19 23.16
C ALA A 44 -9.42 -6.86 22.94
N THR A 45 -9.11 -5.77 22.24
CA THR A 45 -7.75 -5.29 21.98
C THR A 45 -7.49 -3.92 22.64
N ARG A 46 -8.35 -3.52 23.59
CA ARG A 46 -8.21 -2.25 24.31
C ARG A 46 -6.81 -2.14 24.92
N GLY A 47 -6.15 -1.01 24.66
CA GLY A 47 -4.80 -0.72 25.13
C GLY A 47 -3.67 -1.54 24.48
N GLN A 48 -3.96 -2.41 23.51
CA GLN A 48 -2.94 -3.14 22.77
C GLN A 48 -2.39 -2.30 21.63
N VAL A 49 -1.07 -2.23 21.55
CA VAL A 49 -0.33 -1.45 20.55
C VAL A 49 0.87 -2.24 20.06
N LEU A 50 1.40 -1.87 18.90
CA LEU A 50 2.69 -2.38 18.44
C LEU A 50 3.80 -1.40 18.76
N THR A 51 4.88 -1.92 19.31
CA THR A 51 6.10 -1.16 19.57
C THR A 51 7.32 -1.82 18.95
N ALA A 52 8.32 -1.01 18.61
CA ALA A 52 9.66 -1.46 18.24
C ALA A 52 10.67 -0.49 18.86
N ASP A 53 11.70 -1.01 19.51
CA ASP A 53 12.72 -0.23 20.22
C ASP A 53 12.12 0.80 21.20
N GLY A 54 11.06 0.40 21.91
CA GLY A 54 10.37 1.23 22.90
C GLY A 54 9.52 2.38 22.32
N LYS A 55 9.33 2.43 20.99
CA LYS A 55 8.52 3.44 20.29
C LYS A 55 7.34 2.80 19.58
N PHE A 56 6.27 3.56 19.35
CA PHE A 56 5.17 3.10 18.50
C PHE A 56 5.64 2.88 17.07
N VAL A 57 5.08 1.86 16.43
CA VAL A 57 5.38 1.55 15.04
C VAL A 57 4.47 2.30 14.08
N TYR A 58 4.97 2.55 12.86
CA TYR A 58 4.19 2.79 11.66
C TYR A 58 3.42 1.48 11.34
N ALA A 59 2.20 1.35 11.84
CA ALA A 59 1.36 0.17 11.65
C ALA A 59 0.68 0.17 10.27
N MET A 60 1.49 0.20 9.21
CA MET A 60 1.03 0.30 7.82
C MET A 60 0.19 -0.93 7.42
N PHE A 61 -0.87 -0.73 6.64
CA PHE A 61 -1.70 -1.83 6.15
C PHE A 61 -2.29 -1.53 4.78
N HIS A 62 -2.55 -2.57 4.00
CA HIS A 62 -3.12 -2.46 2.66
C HIS A 62 -4.07 -3.63 2.34
N SER A 63 -4.81 -3.53 1.24
CA SER A 63 -5.79 -4.55 0.87
C SER A 63 -5.15 -5.90 0.55
N VAL A 64 -4.38 -5.98 -0.56
CA VAL A 64 -3.85 -7.25 -1.06
C VAL A 64 -2.56 -7.09 -1.86
N SER A 65 -1.59 -7.97 -1.61
CA SER A 65 -0.35 -8.14 -2.36
C SER A 65 -0.36 -9.42 -3.19
N ASN A 66 0.61 -9.52 -4.10
CA ASN A 66 0.83 -10.72 -4.91
C ASN A 66 1.93 -11.58 -4.29
N GLY A 67 1.58 -12.39 -3.29
CA GLY A 67 2.49 -13.37 -2.68
C GLY A 67 3.46 -12.82 -1.64
N LYS A 68 3.78 -11.51 -1.68
CA LYS A 68 4.76 -10.88 -0.77
C LYS A 68 4.42 -9.41 -0.51
N THR A 69 4.60 -8.94 0.72
CA THR A 69 4.48 -7.52 1.08
C THR A 69 5.67 -6.71 0.58
N ALA A 70 5.48 -5.41 0.41
CA ALA A 70 6.46 -4.46 -0.12
C ALA A 70 7.41 -3.98 0.98
N ALA A 71 8.65 -3.69 0.58
CA ALA A 71 9.58 -2.96 1.42
C ALA A 71 9.11 -1.50 1.56
N MET A 72 9.49 -0.82 2.65
CA MET A 72 9.03 0.55 2.92
C MET A 72 9.41 1.50 1.79
N GLU A 73 10.61 1.35 1.21
CA GLU A 73 11.10 2.17 0.10
C GLU A 73 10.35 2.00 -1.22
N GLU A 74 9.63 0.89 -1.41
CA GLU A 74 8.84 0.64 -2.62
C GLU A 74 7.53 1.45 -2.66
N ALA A 75 7.09 1.98 -1.51
CA ALA A 75 5.88 2.79 -1.41
C ALA A 75 6.06 4.14 -0.71
N PHE A 76 6.97 4.20 0.26
CA PHE A 76 7.22 5.37 1.10
C PHE A 76 8.72 5.61 1.24
N PRO A 77 9.42 5.97 0.15
CA PRO A 77 10.87 6.11 0.14
C PRO A 77 11.42 7.09 1.19
N LYS A 78 10.67 8.14 1.55
CA LYS A 78 11.10 9.08 2.60
C LYS A 78 10.93 8.55 4.04
N LEU A 79 10.21 7.44 4.24
CA LEU A 79 10.08 6.74 5.54
C LEU A 79 10.94 5.49 5.64
N ALA A 80 11.71 5.13 4.60
CA ALA A 80 12.45 3.87 4.55
C ALA A 80 13.33 3.65 5.81
N ASP A 81 14.04 4.69 6.23
CA ASP A 81 14.94 4.63 7.39
C ASP A 81 14.22 4.79 8.74
N LYS A 82 12.93 5.14 8.75
CA LYS A 82 12.15 5.40 9.96
C LYS A 82 11.41 4.18 10.49
N ALA A 83 11.32 3.12 9.68
CA ALA A 83 10.56 1.92 9.99
C ALA A 83 11.35 0.62 9.72
N PRO A 84 12.56 0.45 10.29
CA PRO A 84 13.43 -0.71 10.02
C PRO A 84 12.83 -2.07 10.45
N TYR A 85 11.76 -2.02 11.25
CA TYR A 85 10.98 -3.20 11.66
C TYR A 85 10.01 -3.69 10.58
N ILE A 86 9.66 -2.86 9.59
CA ILE A 86 8.83 -3.30 8.47
C ILE A 86 9.73 -3.95 7.43
N VAL A 87 9.53 -5.25 7.23
CA VAL A 87 10.24 -6.04 6.24
C VAL A 87 9.25 -6.75 5.33
N PRO A 88 9.59 -7.00 4.05
CA PRO A 88 8.81 -7.87 3.19
C PRO A 88 8.59 -9.25 3.82
N VAL A 89 7.35 -9.70 3.86
CA VAL A 89 6.95 -11.04 4.32
C VAL A 89 6.06 -11.71 3.29
N ASP A 90 6.10 -13.03 3.22
CA ASP A 90 5.24 -13.80 2.35
C ASP A 90 3.78 -13.72 2.82
N THR A 91 2.83 -13.75 1.90
CA THR A 91 1.41 -13.67 2.21
C THR A 91 0.56 -14.34 1.13
N GLU A 92 -0.55 -14.93 1.55
CA GLU A 92 -1.42 -15.73 0.70
C GLU A 92 -2.81 -15.12 0.49
N GLY A 93 -3.03 -13.87 0.90
CA GLY A 93 -4.36 -13.27 0.83
C GLY A 93 -4.91 -13.09 -0.57
N ILE A 94 -4.06 -13.07 -1.60
CA ILE A 94 -4.47 -13.15 -3.01
C ILE A 94 -5.37 -14.35 -3.32
N LYS A 95 -5.29 -15.45 -2.53
CA LYS A 95 -6.18 -16.61 -2.66
C LYS A 95 -7.63 -16.28 -2.32
N LEU A 96 -7.87 -15.36 -1.38
CA LEU A 96 -9.21 -14.93 -0.95
C LEU A 96 -9.66 -13.61 -1.57
N ALA A 97 -8.75 -12.81 -2.11
CA ALA A 97 -9.07 -11.49 -2.63
C ALA A 97 -10.11 -11.52 -3.79
N PRO A 98 -10.91 -10.45 -3.96
CA PRO A 98 -11.82 -10.30 -5.09
C PRO A 98 -11.11 -10.49 -6.44
N LYS A 99 -11.77 -11.15 -7.41
CA LYS A 99 -11.21 -11.44 -8.73
C LYS A 99 -10.59 -10.21 -9.40
N LYS A 100 -11.22 -9.03 -9.25
CA LYS A 100 -10.72 -7.76 -9.80
C LYS A 100 -9.34 -7.35 -9.31
N TYR A 101 -8.91 -7.80 -8.13
CA TYR A 101 -7.58 -7.50 -7.58
C TYR A 101 -6.57 -8.63 -7.81
N LYS A 102 -7.02 -9.83 -8.21
CA LYS A 102 -6.12 -10.92 -8.54
C LYS A 102 -5.36 -10.66 -9.82
N ASN A 103 -6.06 -10.15 -10.83
CA ASN A 103 -5.49 -9.70 -12.10
C ASN A 103 -6.35 -8.54 -12.59
N TRP A 104 -5.76 -7.36 -12.71
CA TRP A 104 -6.43 -6.19 -13.26
C TRP A 104 -5.76 -5.75 -14.56
N THR A 105 -6.55 -5.07 -15.38
CA THR A 105 -6.10 -4.32 -16.55
C THR A 105 -6.64 -2.90 -16.41
N VAL A 106 -5.75 -1.93 -16.33
CA VAL A 106 -6.07 -0.50 -16.21
C VAL A 106 -5.63 0.17 -17.50
N LYS A 107 -6.53 0.95 -18.10
CA LYS A 107 -6.25 1.73 -19.31
C LYS A 107 -6.21 3.20 -18.94
N VAL A 108 -5.12 3.87 -19.27
CA VAL A 108 -4.90 5.29 -18.99
C VAL A 108 -4.61 5.99 -20.32
N PRO A 109 -5.24 7.12 -20.63
CA PRO A 109 -4.96 7.86 -21.86
C PRO A 109 -3.47 8.17 -22.02
N VAL A 110 -2.93 8.03 -23.22
CA VAL A 110 -1.54 8.41 -23.53
C VAL A 110 -1.28 9.87 -23.17
N SER A 111 -2.24 10.76 -23.40
CA SER A 111 -2.15 12.19 -23.03
C SER A 111 -1.93 12.39 -21.53
N GLU A 112 -2.60 11.61 -20.68
CA GLU A 112 -2.47 11.68 -19.23
C GLU A 112 -1.09 11.18 -18.78
N VAL A 113 -0.65 10.02 -19.28
CA VAL A 113 0.67 9.47 -18.95
C VAL A 113 1.80 10.39 -19.43
N LYS A 114 1.65 11.01 -20.61
CA LYS A 114 2.60 12.02 -21.10
C LYS A 114 2.62 13.28 -20.23
N ALA A 115 1.45 13.76 -19.78
CA ALA A 115 1.38 14.93 -18.90
C ALA A 115 2.13 14.67 -17.58
N ILE A 116 2.03 13.46 -17.03
CA ILE A 116 2.73 13.07 -15.80
C ILE A 116 4.24 12.93 -16.02
N LEU A 117 4.66 12.31 -17.13
CA LEU A 117 6.09 12.08 -17.43
C LEU A 117 6.82 13.30 -18.01
N GLY A 118 6.08 14.29 -18.49
CA GLY A 118 6.60 15.49 -19.15
C GLY A 118 7.20 15.24 -20.53
N ASP A 119 7.80 16.29 -21.12
CA ASP A 119 8.30 16.29 -22.50
C ASP A 119 9.35 15.20 -22.79
N GLY A 120 10.07 14.75 -21.77
CA GLY A 120 11.06 13.68 -21.88
C GLY A 120 10.47 12.33 -22.27
N ALA A 121 9.16 12.14 -22.14
CA ALA A 121 8.45 10.88 -22.41
C ALA A 121 8.44 10.46 -23.88
N GLY A 122 8.65 11.41 -24.81
CA GLY A 122 8.55 11.16 -26.25
C GLY A 122 7.15 10.69 -26.65
N ASP A 123 7.08 9.60 -27.43
CA ASP A 123 5.83 8.98 -27.89
C ASP A 123 5.34 7.83 -27.01
N LEU A 124 6.04 7.55 -25.89
CA LEU A 124 5.83 6.38 -25.02
C LEU A 124 6.09 5.01 -25.67
N SER A 125 6.63 4.94 -26.88
CA SER A 125 6.86 3.67 -27.60
C SER A 125 7.75 2.67 -26.83
N ASN A 126 8.62 3.16 -25.95
CA ASN A 126 9.52 2.37 -25.12
C ASN A 126 9.19 2.44 -23.61
N ILE A 127 7.95 2.82 -23.24
CA ILE A 127 7.55 2.84 -21.83
C ILE A 127 7.72 1.46 -21.20
N ARG A 128 8.40 1.39 -20.06
CA ARG A 128 8.70 0.13 -19.38
C ARG A 128 8.98 0.31 -17.90
N ILE A 129 8.89 -0.79 -17.17
CA ILE A 129 9.43 -0.91 -15.81
C ILE A 129 10.94 -1.06 -15.93
N SER A 130 11.70 -0.05 -15.54
CA SER A 130 13.17 -0.06 -15.61
C SER A 130 13.82 -0.65 -14.36
N LYS A 131 13.13 -0.61 -13.23
CA LYS A 131 13.60 -1.17 -11.95
C LYS A 131 12.45 -1.79 -11.17
N ARG A 132 12.70 -2.94 -10.55
CA ARG A 132 11.83 -3.56 -9.55
C ARG A 132 12.46 -3.47 -8.17
N GLY A 133 11.64 -3.36 -7.13
CA GLY A 133 12.08 -3.44 -5.76
C GLY A 133 12.08 -4.87 -5.21
N PRO A 134 12.42 -5.06 -3.92
CA PRO A 134 12.59 -6.39 -3.31
C PRO A 134 11.34 -7.28 -3.35
N SER A 135 10.13 -6.70 -3.35
CA SER A 135 8.88 -7.47 -3.48
C SER A 135 8.51 -7.81 -4.92
N GLY A 136 9.29 -7.33 -5.89
CA GLY A 136 9.00 -7.46 -7.33
C GLY A 136 8.08 -6.38 -7.88
N ARG A 137 7.63 -5.43 -7.05
CA ARG A 137 6.84 -4.27 -7.50
C ARG A 137 7.70 -3.37 -8.37
N ALA A 138 7.06 -2.66 -9.30
CA ALA A 138 7.72 -1.63 -10.07
C ALA A 138 8.22 -0.55 -9.10
N ALA A 139 9.51 -0.24 -9.18
CA ALA A 139 10.14 0.84 -8.43
C ALA A 139 10.31 2.07 -9.33
N THR A 140 10.66 1.88 -10.59
CA THR A 140 10.89 2.97 -11.56
C THR A 140 10.29 2.61 -12.91
N ILE A 141 9.63 3.60 -13.53
CA ILE A 141 9.10 3.55 -14.88
C ILE A 141 9.82 4.58 -15.73
N THR A 142 10.19 4.20 -16.95
CA THR A 142 10.88 5.09 -17.91
C THR A 142 10.18 5.07 -19.26
N ALA A 143 10.16 6.21 -19.94
CA ALA A 143 9.79 6.34 -21.35
C ALA A 143 10.61 7.48 -21.97
N GLY A 144 11.17 7.27 -23.17
CA GLY A 144 12.10 8.22 -23.77
C GLY A 144 13.28 8.52 -22.83
N LYS A 145 13.41 9.80 -22.44
CA LYS A 145 14.36 10.32 -21.44
C LYS A 145 13.72 10.52 -20.07
N ALA A 146 12.39 10.39 -19.94
CA ALA A 146 11.69 10.53 -18.68
C ALA A 146 11.89 9.29 -17.78
N SER A 147 11.95 9.56 -16.47
CA SER A 147 12.05 8.54 -15.41
C SER A 147 11.23 9.01 -14.22
N ILE A 148 10.38 8.14 -13.69
CA ILE A 148 9.52 8.44 -12.55
C ILE A 148 9.50 7.25 -11.58
N PRO A 149 9.49 7.47 -10.26
CA PRO A 149 9.13 6.43 -9.31
C PRO A 149 7.72 5.89 -9.61
N ALA A 150 7.56 4.58 -9.61
CA ALA A 150 6.26 3.99 -9.96
C ALA A 150 5.14 4.37 -8.97
N VAL A 151 5.52 4.66 -7.71
CA VAL A 151 4.58 5.14 -6.69
C VAL A 151 4.06 6.55 -7.01
N ASP A 152 4.91 7.43 -7.55
CA ASP A 152 4.53 8.78 -7.94
C ASP A 152 3.61 8.75 -9.16
N LEU A 153 3.93 7.93 -10.18
CA LEU A 153 3.03 7.70 -11.32
C LEU A 153 1.65 7.22 -10.84
N ARG A 154 1.62 6.29 -9.89
CA ARG A 154 0.38 5.78 -9.30
C ARG A 154 -0.40 6.86 -8.56
N GLN A 155 0.29 7.73 -7.83
CA GLN A 155 -0.33 8.85 -7.13
C GLN A 155 -1.00 9.81 -8.12
N GLU A 156 -0.28 10.23 -9.16
CA GLU A 156 -0.79 11.16 -10.17
C GLU A 156 -1.96 10.58 -10.98
N ILE A 157 -1.94 9.27 -11.29
CA ILE A 157 -3.09 8.59 -11.91
C ILE A 157 -4.26 8.43 -10.92
N GLY A 158 -3.97 8.32 -9.63
CA GLY A 158 -4.93 8.08 -8.57
C GLY A 158 -4.89 6.65 -8.03
N PHE A 159 -4.86 6.52 -6.71
CA PHE A 159 -4.67 5.24 -6.01
C PHE A 159 -5.78 4.21 -6.22
N ASP A 160 -6.97 4.66 -6.63
CA ASP A 160 -8.13 3.83 -6.96
C ASP A 160 -8.30 3.57 -8.46
N ARG A 161 -7.53 4.27 -9.31
CA ARG A 161 -7.49 4.05 -10.76
C ARG A 161 -6.36 3.10 -11.14
N LEU A 162 -5.15 3.33 -10.61
CA LEU A 162 -4.04 2.39 -10.70
C LEU A 162 -3.88 1.68 -9.35
N TYR A 163 -4.48 0.49 -9.24
CA TYR A 163 -4.67 -0.17 -7.96
C TYR A 163 -3.37 -0.45 -7.17
N SER A 164 -2.27 -0.73 -7.85
CA SER A 164 -0.99 -1.00 -7.18
C SER A 164 0.21 -0.79 -8.12
N THR A 165 1.42 -0.83 -7.56
CA THR A 165 2.67 -0.87 -8.33
C THR A 165 3.16 -2.29 -8.60
N ALA A 166 2.39 -3.33 -8.26
CA ALA A 166 2.64 -4.72 -8.67
C ALA A 166 2.22 -4.91 -10.15
N ILE A 167 2.85 -4.12 -11.03
CA ILE A 167 2.62 -4.09 -12.48
C ILE A 167 3.43 -5.22 -13.11
N SER A 168 2.75 -6.08 -13.86
CA SER A 168 3.33 -7.18 -14.63
C SER A 168 3.73 -6.75 -16.04
N SER A 169 2.90 -5.94 -16.72
CA SER A 169 3.24 -5.38 -18.03
C SER A 169 2.68 -3.97 -18.24
N ILE A 170 3.34 -3.24 -19.15
CA ILE A 170 2.91 -1.94 -19.68
C ILE A 170 2.94 -2.06 -21.19
N GLU A 171 1.82 -1.78 -21.85
CA GLU A 171 1.66 -1.84 -23.30
C GLU A 171 1.00 -0.57 -23.81
N VAL A 172 1.46 0.00 -24.92
CA VAL A 172 0.78 1.12 -25.58
C VAL A 172 -0.07 0.56 -26.72
N SER A 173 -1.36 0.90 -26.73
CA SER A 173 -2.30 0.47 -27.77
C SER A 173 -3.24 1.61 -28.15
N GLY A 174 -3.11 2.12 -29.37
CA GLY A 174 -3.83 3.31 -29.81
C GLY A 174 -3.52 4.51 -28.91
N ASN A 175 -4.56 5.15 -28.38
CA ASN A 175 -4.44 6.30 -27.48
C ASN A 175 -4.43 5.92 -25.98
N GLN A 176 -4.10 4.67 -25.66
CA GLN A 176 -4.14 4.14 -24.28
C GLN A 176 -2.80 3.49 -23.91
N VAL A 177 -2.37 3.73 -22.68
CA VAL A 177 -1.36 2.94 -21.98
C VAL A 177 -2.10 1.92 -21.11
N ILE A 178 -1.84 0.65 -21.37
CA ILE A 178 -2.48 -0.49 -20.72
C ILE A 178 -1.51 -1.04 -19.67
N PHE A 179 -1.87 -0.90 -18.41
CA PHE A 179 -1.18 -1.50 -17.28
C PHE A 179 -1.87 -2.80 -16.92
N LYS A 180 -1.10 -3.89 -16.81
CA LYS A 180 -1.57 -5.16 -16.22
C LYS A 180 -0.87 -5.37 -14.90
N GLY A 181 -1.57 -5.93 -13.93
CA GLY A 181 -1.00 -6.18 -12.62
C GLY A 181 -1.96 -6.87 -11.67
N SER A 182 -1.60 -6.87 -10.41
CA SER A 182 -2.38 -7.49 -9.33
C SER A 182 -2.26 -6.69 -8.04
N GLY A 183 -2.99 -7.10 -7.01
CA GLY A 183 -2.98 -6.40 -5.73
C GLY A 183 -3.77 -5.09 -5.73
N TRP A 184 -3.98 -4.56 -4.54
CA TRP A 184 -4.51 -3.20 -4.31
C TRP A 184 -3.90 -2.61 -3.05
N GLY A 185 -3.43 -1.36 -3.16
CA GLY A 185 -2.76 -0.64 -2.09
C GLY A 185 -1.24 -0.58 -2.23
N HIS A 186 -0.60 0.02 -1.22
CA HIS A 186 0.83 0.28 -1.23
C HIS A 186 1.68 -0.98 -1.01
N GLY A 187 1.15 -1.99 -0.32
CA GLY A 187 1.81 -3.29 -0.16
C GLY A 187 2.62 -3.46 1.11
N VAL A 188 2.80 -2.40 1.90
CA VAL A 188 3.71 -2.35 3.07
C VAL A 188 2.96 -2.72 4.35
N GLY A 189 3.59 -3.52 5.21
CA GLY A 189 3.01 -3.90 6.50
C GLY A 189 1.91 -4.97 6.37
N MET A 190 0.82 -4.83 7.11
CA MET A 190 -0.22 -5.85 7.21
C MET A 190 -1.15 -5.88 6.00
N GLU A 191 -1.25 -7.06 5.37
CA GLU A 191 -2.22 -7.29 4.30
C GLU A 191 -3.59 -7.72 4.88
N GLN A 192 -4.65 -6.98 4.56
CA GLN A 192 -6.02 -7.26 5.06
C GLN A 192 -6.56 -8.62 4.60
N TRP A 193 -6.45 -8.94 3.31
CA TRP A 193 -6.88 -10.26 2.79
C TRP A 193 -6.00 -11.40 3.28
N GLY A 194 -4.72 -11.12 3.55
CA GLY A 194 -3.80 -12.08 4.12
C GLY A 194 -4.07 -12.35 5.60
N ALA A 195 -4.42 -11.32 6.38
CA ALA A 195 -4.91 -11.47 7.74
C ALA A 195 -6.19 -12.32 7.78
N MET A 196 -7.15 -12.07 6.88
CA MET A 196 -8.33 -12.91 6.72
C MET A 196 -7.98 -14.35 6.36
N PHE A 197 -7.03 -14.57 5.46
CA PHE A 197 -6.55 -15.91 5.10
C PHE A 197 -5.97 -16.65 6.31
N MET A 198 -5.13 -16.00 7.10
CA MET A 198 -4.56 -16.56 8.31
C MET A 198 -5.62 -16.84 9.38
N ALA A 199 -6.59 -15.93 9.58
CA ALA A 199 -7.70 -16.13 10.50
C ALA A 199 -8.56 -17.35 10.10
N ASN A 200 -8.84 -17.53 8.80
CA ASN A 200 -9.52 -18.72 8.27
C ASN A 200 -8.72 -20.02 8.45
N LYS A 201 -7.41 -19.92 8.71
CA LYS A 201 -6.54 -21.04 9.10
C LYS A 201 -6.42 -21.22 10.61
N GLY A 202 -7.20 -20.49 11.40
CA GLY A 202 -7.25 -20.59 12.87
C GLY A 202 -6.21 -19.74 13.60
N LYS A 203 -5.44 -18.91 12.89
CA LYS A 203 -4.45 -18.01 13.51
C LYS A 203 -5.13 -16.94 14.34
N LYS A 204 -4.56 -16.66 15.52
CA LYS A 204 -5.02 -15.58 16.42
C LYS A 204 -4.51 -14.23 15.95
N ALA A 205 -5.16 -13.15 16.40
CA ALA A 205 -4.78 -11.77 16.04
C ALA A 205 -3.28 -11.49 16.30
N ARG A 206 -2.77 -11.93 17.45
CA ARG A 206 -1.35 -11.83 17.78
C ARG A 206 -0.43 -12.50 16.75
N GLU A 207 -0.71 -13.74 16.38
CA GLU A 207 0.08 -14.48 15.37
C GLU A 207 0.03 -13.80 13.99
N ILE A 208 -1.11 -13.20 13.64
CA ILE A 208 -1.27 -12.46 12.38
C ILE A 208 -0.39 -11.22 12.39
N VAL A 209 -0.47 -10.42 13.46
CA VAL A 209 0.27 -9.17 13.55
C VAL A 209 1.77 -9.41 13.66
N GLU A 210 2.21 -10.39 14.44
CA GLU A 210 3.62 -10.79 14.55
C GLU A 210 4.17 -11.34 13.22
N HIS A 211 3.34 -11.95 12.36
CA HIS A 211 3.75 -12.33 11.00
C HIS A 211 4.03 -11.11 10.12
N TYR A 212 3.18 -10.09 10.14
CA TYR A 212 3.35 -8.89 9.31
C TYR A 212 4.35 -7.88 9.86
N PHE A 213 4.59 -7.89 11.16
CA PHE A 213 5.57 -7.03 11.84
C PHE A 213 6.52 -7.88 12.70
N PRO A 214 7.37 -8.72 12.08
CA PRO A 214 8.17 -9.72 12.80
C PRO A 214 9.26 -9.12 13.71
N LYS A 215 9.53 -7.82 13.57
CA LYS A 215 10.47 -7.05 14.39
C LYS A 215 9.77 -6.08 15.35
N ALA A 216 8.44 -6.15 15.46
CA ALA A 216 7.66 -5.39 16.42
C ALA A 216 7.13 -6.32 17.52
N GLN A 217 6.69 -5.73 18.62
CA GLN A 217 6.13 -6.43 19.78
C GLN A 217 4.75 -5.89 20.08
N LEU A 218 3.79 -6.80 20.28
CA LEU A 218 2.48 -6.44 20.82
C LEU A 218 2.64 -6.11 22.31
N THR A 219 2.29 -4.89 22.69
CA THR A 219 2.44 -4.32 24.03
C THR A 219 1.07 -3.95 24.57
N GLN A 220 0.82 -4.24 25.85
CA GLN A 220 -0.37 -3.77 26.58
C GLN A 220 0.00 -2.48 27.31
N LEU A 221 -0.62 -1.35 26.96
CA LEU A 221 -0.38 -0.07 27.62
C LEU A 221 -1.29 0.16 28.83
N TYR A 222 -2.55 -0.26 28.73
CA TYR A 222 -3.58 -0.07 29.76
C TYR A 222 -4.70 -1.09 29.58
N GLU A 223 -5.49 -1.33 30.62
CA GLU A 223 -6.70 -2.18 30.58
C GLU A 223 -7.96 -1.35 30.49
#